data_AF-A0A4Q3FU67-F1
#
_entry.id   AF-A0A4Q3FU67-F1
#
_cell.length_a   1.000
_cell.length_b   1.000
_cell.length_c   1.000
_cell.angle_alpha   90.00
_cell.angle_beta   90.00
_cell.angle_gamma   90.00
#
_symmetry.space_group_name_H-M   'P 1'
#
loop_
_entity.id
_entity.type
_entity.pdbx_description
1 polymer ?
#
loop_
_entity_poly.entity_id
_entity_poly.type
_entity_poly.pdbx_seq_one_letter_code
_entity_poly.pdbx_strand_id
1 'polypeptide(L)' 'MTEKMALSKSDSIQNQNGNLVFAGTKTEISILFNYLKSGRNIEDFLEDYAEVKISQVNEVLELAEDQLKSAFIN' A
#
# COMPACT_ATOMS: atom_id res chain seq x y z
N MET A 1 -8.32 -11.82 20.40
CA MET A 1 -7.30 -10.76 20.62
C MET A 1 -6.19 -10.78 19.56
N THR A 2 -6.29 -11.61 18.51
CA THR A 2 -5.14 -11.92 17.62
C THR A 2 -5.07 -11.03 16.37
N GLU A 3 -6.15 -10.34 16.01
CA GLU A 3 -6.23 -9.63 14.71
C GLU A 3 -5.69 -8.19 14.76
N LYS A 4 -5.78 -7.53 15.92
CA LYS A 4 -5.35 -6.13 16.09
C LYS A 4 -3.84 -5.97 16.30
N MET A 5 -3.08 -7.08 16.35
CA MET A 5 -1.63 -7.10 16.61
C MET A 5 -0.75 -7.21 15.35
N ALA A 6 -1.29 -7.58 14.18
CA ALA A 6 -0.50 -7.73 12.95
C ALA A 6 -0.28 -6.42 12.18
N LEU A 7 -1.05 -5.35 12.46
CA LEU A 7 -0.68 -3.98 12.06
C LEU A 7 0.29 -3.37 13.07
N SER A 8 1.38 -4.07 13.40
CA SER A 8 2.52 -3.44 14.05
C SER A 8 3.09 -2.43 13.06
N LYS A 9 2.58 -1.18 13.12
CA LYS A 9 3.03 0.00 12.35
C LYS A 9 3.90 -0.35 11.14
N SER A 10 3.26 -0.67 10.01
CA SER A 10 3.95 -0.59 8.72
C SER A 10 4.56 0.81 8.63
N ASP A 11 5.88 0.90 8.45
CA ASP A 11 6.56 2.19 8.22
C ASP A 11 6.21 2.77 6.85
N SER A 12 5.49 2.02 6.02
CA SER A 12 5.08 2.39 4.67
C SER A 12 3.64 2.91 4.58
N ILE A 13 2.77 2.62 5.56
CA ILE A 13 1.33 2.93 5.51
C ILE A 13 0.91 3.77 6.72
N GLN A 14 0.17 4.85 6.48
CA GLN A 14 -0.45 5.68 7.52
C GLN A 14 -1.95 5.85 7.26
N ASN A 15 -2.74 5.90 8.33
CA ASN A 15 -4.14 6.31 8.25
C ASN A 15 -4.23 7.84 8.44
N GLN A 16 -4.77 8.53 7.45
CA GLN A 16 -5.09 9.96 7.51
C GLN A 16 -6.60 10.15 7.28
N ASN A 17 -7.33 10.51 8.33
CA ASN A 17 -8.76 10.81 8.28
C ASN A 17 -9.63 9.72 7.64
N GLY A 18 -9.28 8.45 7.80
CA GLY A 18 -10.02 7.31 7.22
C GLY A 18 -9.48 6.85 5.87
N ASN A 19 -8.52 7.56 5.28
CA ASN A 19 -7.83 7.14 4.06
C ASN A 19 -6.46 6.53 4.39
N LEU A 20 -6.08 5.48 3.67
CA LEU A 20 -4.74 4.93 3.74
C LEU A 20 -3.84 5.69 2.77
N VAL A 21 -2.74 6.22 3.29
CA VAL A 21 -1.72 6.95 2.53
C VAL A 21 -0.35 6.31 2.71
N PHE A 22 0.55 6.53 1.75
CA PHE A 22 1.96 6.22 1.94
C PHE A 22 2.54 7.08 3.06
N ALA A 23 3.25 6.45 3.99
CA ALA A 23 3.80 7.12 5.16
C ALA A 23 4.74 8.27 4.77
N GLY A 24 4.55 9.42 5.41
CA GLY A 24 5.32 10.62 5.10
C GLY A 24 4.86 11.37 3.84
N THR A 25 3.75 10.95 3.23
CA THR A 25 3.18 11.56 2.02
C THR A 25 1.71 11.93 2.25
N LYS A 26 1.09 12.57 1.24
CA LYS A 26 -0.37 12.71 1.13
C LYS A 26 -0.96 11.79 0.05
N THR A 27 -0.13 10.91 -0.50
CA THR A 27 -0.46 10.09 -1.66
C THR A 27 -1.21 8.87 -1.17
N GLU A 28 -2.47 8.76 -1.58
CA GLU A 28 -3.31 7.64 -1.18
C GLU A 28 -2.85 6.33 -1.82
N ILE A 29 -2.94 5.24 -1.07
CA ILE A 29 -2.67 3.89 -1.59
C ILE A 29 -3.62 3.53 -2.74
N SER A 30 -4.83 4.09 -2.73
CA SER A 30 -5.83 3.93 -3.80
C SER A 30 -5.28 4.35 -5.18
N ILE A 31 -4.39 5.35 -5.21
CA ILE A 31 -3.77 5.87 -6.44
C ILE A 31 -2.86 4.82 -7.07
N LEU A 32 -2.02 4.13 -6.28
CA LEU A 32 -1.19 3.03 -6.77
C LEU A 32 -2.04 1.98 -7.49
N PHE A 33 -3.11 1.52 -6.86
CA PHE A 33 -4.01 0.54 -7.47
C PHE A 33 -4.72 1.08 -8.71
N ASN A 34 -5.05 2.37 -8.77
CA ASN A 34 -5.63 2.99 -9.96
C ASN A 34 -4.64 3.01 -11.13
N TYR A 35 -3.35 3.27 -10.89
CA TYR A 35 -2.30 3.16 -11.91
C TYR A 35 -2.24 1.74 -12.46
N LEU A 36 -2.12 0.74 -11.57
CA LEU A 36 -2.03 -0.66 -11.98
C LEU A 36 -3.28 -1.13 -12.74
N LYS A 37 -4.48 -0.77 -12.28
CA LYS A 37 -5.74 -1.07 -12.99
C LYS A 37 -5.85 -0.39 -14.35
N SER A 38 -5.20 0.76 -14.54
CA SER A 38 -5.14 1.46 -15.83
C SER A 38 -4.14 0.86 -16.82
N GLY A 39 -3.41 -0.19 -16.42
CA GLY A 39 -2.35 -0.80 -17.23
C GLY A 39 -1.01 -0.05 -17.15
N ARG A 40 -0.91 0.96 -16.28
CA ARG A 40 0.36 1.63 -15.97
C ARG A 40 1.17 0.82 -14.97
N ASN A 41 2.48 1.00 -15.02
CA ASN A 41 3.41 0.24 -14.19
C ASN A 41 3.83 1.03 -12.93
N ILE A 42 4.66 0.42 -12.09
CA ILE A 42 5.13 1.03 -10.83
C ILE A 42 6.10 2.19 -11.09
N GLU A 43 6.92 2.11 -12.13
CA GLU A 43 7.85 3.18 -12.52
C GLU A 43 7.08 4.45 -12.89
N ASP A 44 6.03 4.34 -13.72
CA ASP A 44 5.14 5.46 -14.06
C ASP A 44 4.52 6.10 -12.80
N PHE A 45 4.18 5.29 -11.80
CA PHE A 45 3.64 5.78 -10.52
C PHE A 45 4.70 6.53 -9.71
N LEU A 46 5.93 6.02 -9.64
CA LEU A 46 7.03 6.64 -8.90
C LEU A 46 7.55 7.91 -9.58
N GLU A 47 7.41 8.02 -10.91
CA GLU A 47 7.68 9.26 -11.63
C GLU A 47 6.69 10.38 -11.25
N ASP A 48 5.39 10.05 -11.17
CA ASP A 48 4.34 11.01 -10.82
C ASP A 48 4.30 11.33 -9.30
N TYR A 49 4.73 10.39 -8.44
CA TYR A 49 4.72 10.50 -6.97
C TYR A 49 6.09 10.17 -6.37
N ALA A 50 7.09 10.99 -6.71
CA ALA A 50 8.50 10.78 -6.34
C ALA A 50 8.78 10.79 -4.82
N GLU A 51 7.84 11.26 -3.99
CA GLU A 51 7.94 11.16 -2.52
C GLU A 51 7.68 9.74 -2.00
N VAL A 52 7.04 8.88 -2.79
CA VAL A 52 6.81 7.48 -2.44
C VAL A 52 8.05 6.66 -2.80
N LYS A 53 8.50 5.81 -1.88
CA LYS A 53 9.64 4.92 -2.12
C LYS A 53 9.17 3.59 -2.68
N ILE A 54 9.97 2.98 -3.55
CA ILE A 54 9.71 1.62 -4.07
C ILE A 54 9.52 0.59 -2.95
N SER A 55 10.24 0.72 -1.84
CA SER A 55 10.06 -0.16 -0.67
C SER A 55 8.65 -0.07 -0.09
N GLN A 56 8.05 1.13 -0.09
CA GLN A 56 6.69 1.33 0.38
C GLN A 56 5.66 0.74 -0.56
N VAL A 57 5.89 0.84 -1.88
CA VAL A 57 5.05 0.19 -2.89
C VAL A 57 5.08 -1.33 -2.73
N ASN A 58 6.27 -1.91 -2.58
CA ASN A 58 6.44 -3.35 -2.42
C ASN A 58 5.71 -3.87 -1.18
N GLU A 59 5.88 -3.21 -0.03
CA GLU A 59 5.19 -3.62 1.21
C GLU A 59 3.65 -3.55 1.07
N VAL A 60 3.12 -2.53 0.39
CA VAL A 60 1.67 -2.44 0.11
C VAL A 60 1.18 -3.61 -0.73
N LEU A 61 1.94 -4.01 -1.76
CA LEU A 61 1.58 -5.12 -2.63
C LEU A 61 1.70 -6.48 -1.91
N GLU A 62 2.74 -6.67 -1.10
CA GLU A 62 2.91 -7.85 -0.25
C GLU A 62 1.76 -8.00 0.74
N LEU A 63 1.37 -6.91 1.43
CA LEU A 63 0.23 -6.91 2.33
C LEU A 63 -1.08 -7.23 1.60
N ALA A 64 -1.28 -6.70 0.39
CA ALA A 64 -2.45 -7.04 -0.41
C ALA A 64 -2.48 -8.52 -0.80
N GLU A 65 -1.34 -9.10 -1.18
CA GLU A 65 -1.19 -10.52 -1.45
C GLU A 65 -1.49 -11.38 -0.22
N ASP A 66 -0.95 -11.00 0.94
CA ASP A 66 -1.16 -11.73 2.20
C ASP A 66 -2.61 -11.65 2.69
N GLN A 67 -3.30 -10.53 2.45
CA GLN A 67 -4.74 -10.42 2.70
C GLN A 67 -5.54 -11.35 1.79
N LEU A 68 -5.17 -11.48 0.52
CA LEU A 68 -5.79 -12.45 -0.39
C LEU A 68 -5.52 -13.90 0.07
N LYS A 69 -4.29 -14.25 0.45
CA LYS A 69 -3.98 -15.58 0.99
C LYS A 69 -4.79 -15.87 2.25
N SER A 70 -4.86 -14.91 3.17
CA SER A 70 -5.64 -15.06 4.42
C SER A 70 -7.13 -15.24 4.15
N ALA A 71 -7.66 -14.63 3.08
CA ALA A 71 -9.06 -14.78 2.69
C ALA A 71 -9.39 -16.16 2.08
N PHE A 72 -8.42 -16.87 1.49
CA PHE A 72 -8.70 -18.04 0.65
C PHE A 72 -7.92 -19.32 0.98
N ILE A 73 -6.80 -19.25 1.71
CA ILE A 73 -5.84 -20.36 1.78
C ILE A 73 -5.57 -20.88 3.20
N ASN A 74 -5.76 -20.08 4.27
CA ASN A 74 -5.50 -20.41 5.70
C ASN A 74 -4.59 -21.62 5.99
#